data_AF-A0A5J4TJN4-F1
#
_entry.id   AF-A0A5J4TJN4-F1
#
_cell.length_a   1.000
_cell.length_b   1.000
_cell.length_c   1.000
_cell.angle_alpha   90.00
_cell.angle_beta   90.00
_cell.angle_gamma   90.00
#
_symmetry.space_group_name_H-M   'P 1'
#
loop_
_entity.id
_entity.type
_entity.pdbx_description
1 polymer ?
#
loop_
_entity_poly.entity_id
_entity_poly.type
_entity_poly.pdbx_seq_one_letter_code
_entity_poly.pdbx_strand_id
1 'polypeptide(L)'
;MFANRRNKKFRRFTSLVQGNQAIAQDYLSIPWGQELPYLHPPIPLIYPTINKVIRENITAVLIVPYWQAQPLWQSMYKIMQIFVIVGESADVLKKGVRMRKQRMHLPPGKMMIAVIEGREENHYSDGLYNQEDQTMKQFKGLQIAGIAHGGDID
;
A
#
# COMPACT_ATOMS: atom_id res chain seq x y z
N MET A 1 6.26 8.08 -8.88
CA MET A 1 5.32 7.80 -9.99
C MET A 1 3.99 8.50 -9.83
N PHE A 2 3.15 8.17 -8.86
CA PHE A 2 1.78 8.70 -8.74
C PHE A 2 1.70 10.15 -8.22
N ALA A 3 1.61 11.14 -9.12
CA ALA A 3 1.46 12.54 -8.69
C ALA A 3 0.75 13.43 -9.74
N ASN A 4 0.54 14.68 -9.38
CA ASN A 4 0.16 15.78 -10.25
C ASN A 4 1.14 16.95 -10.03
N ARG A 5 1.03 17.97 -10.88
CA ARG A 5 1.92 19.15 -10.81
C ARG A 5 1.98 19.80 -9.42
N ARG A 6 0.87 19.77 -8.66
CA ARG A 6 0.74 20.46 -7.36
C ARG A 6 1.23 19.62 -6.17
N ASN A 7 1.28 18.29 -6.30
CA ASN A 7 1.66 17.40 -5.19
C ASN A 7 2.89 16.54 -5.48
N LYS A 8 3.57 16.74 -6.62
CA LYS A 8 4.81 16.05 -6.95
C LYS A 8 5.87 16.28 -5.87
N LYS A 9 6.54 15.21 -5.48
CA LYS A 9 7.71 15.23 -4.59
C LYS A 9 9.03 15.14 -5.37
N PHE A 10 8.97 14.63 -6.59
CA PHE A 10 10.12 14.42 -7.46
C PHE A 10 9.95 15.18 -8.77
N ARG A 11 11.08 15.46 -9.45
CA ARG A 11 11.09 16.13 -10.75
C ARG A 11 10.38 15.29 -11.82
N ARG A 12 10.63 13.98 -11.84
CA ARG A 12 9.99 13.00 -12.73
C ARG A 12 8.78 12.39 -12.04
N PHE A 13 7.61 12.47 -12.67
CA PHE A 13 6.36 11.92 -12.16
C PHE A 13 5.37 11.65 -13.30
N THR A 14 4.46 10.70 -13.08
CA THR A 14 3.34 10.38 -13.99
C THR A 14 2.05 10.96 -13.43
N SER A 15 1.12 11.37 -14.28
CA SER A 15 -0.14 11.97 -13.85
C SER A 15 -1.32 11.51 -14.70
N LEU A 16 -2.44 11.16 -14.06
CA LEU A 16 -3.66 10.71 -14.74
C LEU A 16 -4.20 11.71 -15.77
N VAL A 17 -3.91 13.01 -15.59
CA VAL A 17 -4.30 14.07 -16.51
C VAL A 17 -3.07 14.46 -17.32
N GLN A 18 -3.21 14.49 -18.64
CA GLN A 18 -2.17 14.97 -19.54
C GLN A 18 -1.77 16.38 -19.13
N GLY A 19 -0.48 16.57 -18.87
CA GLY A 19 0.06 17.87 -18.49
C GLY A 19 1.51 17.97 -18.88
N ASN A 20 1.94 19.16 -19.27
CA ASN A 20 3.23 19.43 -19.93
C ASN A 20 4.49 19.05 -19.11
N GLN A 21 4.33 18.60 -17.86
CA GLN A 21 5.45 18.26 -16.97
C GLN A 21 5.45 16.79 -16.51
N ALA A 22 4.39 16.03 -16.80
CA ALA A 22 4.35 14.61 -16.47
C ALA A 22 5.09 13.81 -17.55
N ILE A 23 5.87 12.80 -17.14
CA ILE A 23 6.60 11.95 -18.08
C ILE A 23 5.69 11.03 -18.88
N ALA A 24 4.52 10.71 -18.33
CA ALA A 24 3.46 9.95 -18.98
C ALA A 24 2.11 10.15 -18.26
N GLN A 25 1.04 9.81 -18.97
CA GLN A 25 -0.32 9.90 -18.46
C GLN A 25 -0.73 8.64 -17.67
N ASP A 26 -0.49 7.47 -18.26
CA ASP A 26 -0.71 6.19 -17.59
C ASP A 26 0.57 5.74 -16.90
N TYR A 27 0.44 5.49 -15.59
CA TYR A 27 1.53 5.10 -14.72
C TYR A 27 1.88 3.61 -14.87
N LEU A 28 0.95 2.75 -15.31
CA LEU A 28 1.18 1.32 -15.52
C LEU A 28 1.73 1.00 -16.91
N SER A 29 1.62 1.92 -17.87
CA SER A 29 2.07 1.68 -19.24
C SER A 29 3.56 1.97 -19.45
N ILE A 30 4.20 2.79 -18.62
CA ILE A 30 5.62 3.09 -18.77
C ILE A 30 6.51 2.03 -18.11
N PRO A 31 7.66 1.66 -18.70
CA PRO A 31 8.64 0.80 -18.04
C PRO A 31 9.18 1.45 -16.75
N TRP A 32 9.35 0.67 -15.68
CA TRP A 32 9.90 1.15 -14.41
C TRP A 32 11.35 0.71 -14.15
N GLY A 33 11.89 -0.23 -14.92
CA GLY A 33 13.17 -0.91 -14.63
C GLY A 33 14.47 -0.11 -14.77
N GLN A 34 14.42 1.20 -15.06
CA GLN A 34 15.64 2.03 -15.16
C GLN A 34 15.92 2.86 -13.89
N GLU A 35 14.98 2.94 -12.95
CA GLU A 35 15.09 3.74 -11.73
C GLU A 35 14.51 2.96 -10.55
N LEU A 36 14.72 3.44 -9.31
CA LEU A 36 14.02 2.96 -8.12
C LEU A 36 12.72 3.76 -7.94
N PRO A 37 11.55 3.28 -8.41
CA PRO A 37 10.33 4.07 -8.37
C PRO A 37 9.81 4.25 -6.94
N TYR A 38 9.48 5.49 -6.63
CA TYR A 38 8.66 5.85 -5.47
C TYR A 38 7.17 5.74 -5.83
N LEU A 39 6.46 4.83 -5.17
CA LEU A 39 5.08 4.45 -5.46
C LEU A 39 4.18 4.84 -4.29
N HIS A 40 3.25 5.76 -4.54
CA HIS A 40 2.16 6.07 -3.62
C HIS A 40 0.82 6.01 -4.38
N PRO A 41 0.40 4.81 -4.81
CA PRO A 41 -0.77 4.63 -5.65
C PRO A 41 -2.06 5.01 -4.89
N PRO A 42 -3.08 5.53 -5.61
CA PRO A 42 -4.45 5.53 -5.10
C PRO A 42 -4.90 4.11 -4.70
N ILE A 43 -5.79 4.00 -3.70
CA ILE A 43 -6.24 2.70 -3.15
C ILE A 43 -6.63 1.68 -4.23
N PRO A 44 -7.45 2.01 -5.26
CA PRO A 44 -7.85 1.04 -6.28
C PRO A 44 -6.67 0.50 -7.12
N LEU A 45 -5.54 1.19 -7.08
CA LEU A 45 -4.38 0.93 -7.95
C LEU A 45 -3.24 0.24 -7.21
N ILE A 46 -3.38 -0.02 -5.91
CA ILE A 46 -2.35 -0.71 -5.13
C ILE A 46 -2.05 -2.09 -5.74
N TYR A 47 -3.07 -2.89 -6.03
CA TYR A 47 -2.88 -4.23 -6.59
C TYR A 47 -2.28 -4.22 -8.00
N PRO A 48 -2.80 -3.45 -8.98
CA PRO A 48 -2.14 -3.29 -10.27
C PRO A 48 -0.68 -2.83 -10.19
N THR A 49 -0.36 -1.97 -9.20
CA THR A 49 0.99 -1.47 -8.96
C THR A 49 1.91 -2.60 -8.50
N ILE A 50 1.49 -3.40 -7.51
CA ILE A 50 2.24 -4.56 -7.01
C ILE A 50 2.48 -5.57 -8.14
N ASN A 51 1.43 -5.92 -8.90
CA ASN A 51 1.55 -6.86 -10.02
C ASN A 51 2.54 -6.38 -11.09
N LYS A 52 2.63 -5.07 -11.32
CA LYS A 52 3.62 -4.51 -12.23
C LYS A 52 5.04 -4.61 -11.69
N VAL A 53 5.26 -4.39 -10.38
CA VAL A 53 6.56 -4.61 -9.74
C VAL A 53 7.04 -6.04 -9.93
N ILE A 54 6.14 -7.01 -9.70
CA ILE A 54 6.40 -8.44 -9.91
C ILE A 54 6.72 -8.71 -11.39
N ARG A 55 5.84 -8.29 -12.29
CA ARG A 55 5.96 -8.54 -13.73
C ARG A 55 7.24 -7.98 -14.35
N GLU A 56 7.66 -6.80 -13.91
CA GLU A 56 8.87 -6.14 -14.42
C GLU A 56 10.12 -6.51 -13.65
N ASN A 57 9.99 -7.32 -12.59
CA ASN A 57 11.08 -7.78 -11.75
C ASN A 57 11.98 -6.64 -11.26
N ILE A 58 11.36 -5.63 -10.65
CA ILE A 58 12.06 -4.43 -10.17
C ILE A 58 12.01 -4.33 -8.65
N THR A 59 12.89 -3.52 -8.08
CA THR A 59 12.77 -3.02 -6.71
C THR A 59 11.99 -1.70 -6.71
N ALA A 60 11.15 -1.45 -5.72
CA ALA A 60 10.39 -0.23 -5.57
C ALA A 60 10.17 0.16 -4.11
N VAL A 61 10.00 1.47 -3.84
CA VAL A 61 9.55 1.97 -2.54
C VAL A 61 8.04 2.21 -2.60
N LEU A 62 7.27 1.49 -1.80
CA LEU A 62 5.81 1.53 -1.78
C LEU A 62 5.28 2.18 -0.49
N ILE A 63 4.41 3.17 -0.63
CA ILE A 63 3.67 3.80 0.48
C ILE A 63 2.19 3.48 0.35
N VAL A 64 1.67 2.74 1.31
CA VAL A 64 0.28 2.25 1.33
C VAL A 64 -0.26 2.20 2.76
N PRO A 65 -1.59 2.13 2.92
CA PRO A 65 -2.20 1.81 4.21
C PRO A 65 -1.76 0.42 4.70
N TYR A 66 -1.54 0.31 6.01
CA TYR A 66 -1.23 -0.93 6.69
C TYR A 66 -2.52 -1.68 7.02
N TRP A 67 -3.01 -2.47 6.05
CA TRP A 67 -4.28 -3.20 6.15
C TRP A 67 -4.06 -4.72 6.16
N GLN A 68 -3.58 -5.25 7.30
CA GLN A 68 -3.24 -6.67 7.44
C GLN A 68 -4.40 -7.63 7.16
N ALA A 69 -5.64 -7.18 7.40
CA ALA A 69 -6.84 -7.98 7.20
C ALA A 69 -7.27 -8.12 5.72
N GLN A 70 -6.64 -7.43 4.77
CA GLN A 70 -7.02 -7.52 3.36
C GLN A 70 -6.31 -8.67 2.63
N PRO A 71 -6.97 -9.41 1.73
CA PRO A 71 -6.36 -10.52 0.97
C PRO A 71 -5.11 -10.10 0.18
N LEU A 72 -5.09 -8.83 -0.27
CA LEU A 72 -3.97 -8.19 -0.96
C LEU A 72 -2.64 -8.28 -0.20
N TRP A 73 -2.71 -8.30 1.13
CA TRP A 73 -1.57 -8.28 2.02
C TRP A 73 -0.70 -9.54 1.87
N GLN A 74 -1.32 -10.70 1.61
CA GLN A 74 -0.63 -11.97 1.40
C GLN A 74 0.27 -11.96 0.16
N SER A 75 -0.20 -11.35 -0.94
CA SER A 75 0.60 -11.23 -2.17
C SER A 75 1.75 -10.23 -2.02
N MET A 76 1.59 -9.20 -1.20
CA MET A 76 2.62 -8.19 -0.98
C MET A 76 3.74 -8.69 -0.07
N TYR A 77 3.43 -9.52 0.94
CA TYR A 77 4.45 -10.04 1.85
C TYR A 77 5.57 -10.81 1.15
N LYS A 78 5.22 -11.63 0.14
CA LYS A 78 6.18 -12.47 -0.58
C LYS A 78 7.28 -11.69 -1.30
N ILE A 79 7.02 -10.42 -1.55
CA ILE A 79 7.91 -9.53 -2.29
C ILE A 79 8.43 -8.38 -1.41
N MET A 80 8.09 -8.36 -0.12
CA MET A 80 8.43 -7.27 0.79
C MET A 80 9.73 -7.60 1.53
N GLN A 81 10.75 -6.78 1.31
CA GLN A 81 12.08 -6.97 1.89
C GLN A 81 12.20 -6.32 3.27
N ILE A 82 11.69 -5.08 3.40
CA ILE A 82 11.69 -4.33 4.65
C ILE A 82 10.52 -3.36 4.66
N PHE A 83 9.92 -3.14 5.84
CA PHE A 83 8.89 -2.13 6.00
C PHE A 83 9.00 -1.41 7.35
N VAL A 84 8.39 -0.23 7.41
CA VAL A 84 8.22 0.55 8.63
C VAL A 84 6.81 1.13 8.68
N ILE A 85 6.19 1.07 9.85
CA ILE A 85 4.92 1.72 10.12
C ILE A 85 5.20 3.17 10.52
N VAL A 86 4.59 4.13 9.81
CA VAL A 86 4.91 5.56 9.95
C VAL A 86 3.99 6.26 10.95
N GLY A 87 2.80 5.71 11.22
CA GLY A 87 1.80 6.28 12.12
C GLY A 87 0.40 6.31 11.51
N GLU A 88 -0.54 6.93 12.21
CA GLU A 88 -1.92 7.05 11.74
C GLU A 88 -2.01 7.92 10.48
N SER A 89 -2.87 7.50 9.55
CA SER A 89 -3.09 8.23 8.28
C SER A 89 -3.47 9.69 8.47
N ALA A 90 -4.21 10.00 9.54
CA ALA A 90 -4.65 11.35 9.87
C ALA A 90 -3.48 12.28 10.20
N ASP A 91 -2.41 11.73 10.78
CA ASP A 91 -1.23 12.48 11.22
C ASP A 91 -0.19 12.61 10.09
N VAL A 92 -0.05 11.56 9.28
CA VAL A 92 1.01 11.49 8.26
C VAL A 92 0.56 11.95 6.87
N LEU A 93 -0.75 11.94 6.57
CA LEU A 93 -1.29 12.35 5.28
C LEU A 93 -2.01 13.69 5.34
N LYS A 94 -1.78 14.53 4.33
CA LYS A 94 -2.52 15.77 4.11
C LYS A 94 -3.64 15.55 3.10
N LYS A 95 -4.89 15.82 3.48
CA LYS A 95 -6.03 15.82 2.56
C LYS A 95 -5.78 16.76 1.38
N GLY A 96 -5.81 16.21 0.16
CA GLY A 96 -5.67 16.99 -1.06
C GLY A 96 -6.88 17.89 -1.36
N VAL A 97 -6.69 18.92 -2.17
CA VAL A 97 -7.74 19.90 -2.52
C VAL A 97 -9.00 19.22 -3.07
N ARG A 98 -8.84 18.25 -3.98
CA ARG A 98 -9.96 17.48 -4.54
C ARG A 98 -10.71 16.69 -3.47
N MET A 99 -9.98 16.06 -2.54
CA MET A 99 -10.59 15.32 -1.43
C MET A 99 -11.42 16.24 -0.54
N ARG A 100 -10.92 17.44 -0.22
CA ARG A 100 -11.66 18.43 0.57
C ARG A 100 -12.94 18.86 -0.13
N LYS A 101 -12.87 19.20 -1.43
CA LYS A 101 -14.04 19.59 -2.23
C LYS A 101 -15.10 18.49 -2.31
N GLN A 102 -14.66 17.23 -2.46
CA GLN A 102 -15.53 16.06 -2.58
C GLN A 102 -15.88 15.44 -1.21
N ARG A 103 -15.50 16.08 -0.09
CA ARG A 103 -15.68 15.57 1.28
C ARG A 103 -15.19 14.14 1.49
N MET A 104 -14.14 13.73 0.77
CA MET A 104 -13.56 12.39 0.89
C MET A 104 -12.71 12.27 2.17
N HIS A 105 -12.72 11.07 2.72
CA HIS A 105 -11.89 10.70 3.88
C HIS A 105 -10.50 10.23 3.45
N LEU A 106 -9.54 10.33 4.38
CA LEU A 106 -8.25 9.67 4.22
C LEU A 106 -8.45 8.15 4.36
N PRO A 107 -7.56 7.31 3.80
CA PRO A 107 -7.57 5.88 4.10
C PRO A 107 -7.54 5.66 5.61
N PRO A 108 -8.40 4.81 6.20
CA PRO A 108 -8.36 4.54 7.63
C PRO A 108 -7.08 3.79 8.04
N GLY A 109 -6.70 3.95 9.30
CA GLY A 109 -5.61 3.21 9.96
C GLY A 109 -4.21 3.77 9.68
N LYS A 110 -3.22 2.96 10.03
CA LYS A 110 -1.80 3.33 9.93
C LYS A 110 -1.31 3.28 8.50
N MET A 111 -0.31 4.10 8.20
CA MET A 111 0.43 4.05 6.93
C MET A 111 1.75 3.31 7.12
N MET A 112 2.22 2.67 6.05
CA MET A 112 3.54 2.06 6.01
C MET A 112 4.34 2.51 4.80
N ILE A 113 5.65 2.38 4.92
CA ILE A 113 6.61 2.45 3.81
C ILE A 113 7.30 1.09 3.73
N ALA A 114 7.30 0.48 2.55
CA ALA A 114 7.93 -0.80 2.30
C ALA A 114 8.87 -0.72 1.10
N VAL A 115 9.98 -1.44 1.16
CA VAL A 115 10.75 -1.81 -0.03
C VAL A 115 10.21 -3.16 -0.51
N ILE A 116 9.77 -3.18 -1.77
CA ILE A 116 9.27 -4.38 -2.43
C ILE A 116 10.13 -4.72 -3.64
N GLU A 117 10.32 -6.00 -3.90
CA GLU A 117 11.14 -6.52 -4.99
C GLU A 117 10.37 -7.60 -5.75
N GLY A 118 10.28 -7.47 -7.08
CA GLY A 118 9.49 -8.39 -7.90
C GLY A 118 9.97 -9.85 -7.91
N ARG A 119 11.15 -10.14 -7.37
CA ARG A 119 11.66 -11.50 -7.16
C ARG A 119 10.96 -12.08 -5.93
N GLU A 120 10.29 -13.23 -6.09
CA GLU A 120 9.90 -14.05 -4.94
C GLU A 120 11.19 -14.64 -4.35
N GLU A 121 11.76 -13.97 -3.34
CA GLU A 121 12.87 -14.50 -2.54
C GLU A 121 12.38 -14.70 -1.10
N ASN A 122 12.55 -15.92 -0.58
CA ASN A 122 12.06 -16.40 0.73
C ASN A 122 12.87 -15.85 1.92
N HIS A 123 13.29 -14.59 1.87
CA HIS A 123 14.25 -14.05 2.82
C HIS A 123 13.61 -12.87 3.53
N TYR A 124 12.95 -13.11 4.67
CA TYR A 124 13.09 -12.30 5.91
C TYR A 124 12.06 -12.60 7.01
N SER A 125 11.03 -13.44 6.80
CA SER A 125 9.87 -13.42 7.71
C SER A 125 9.70 -14.58 8.69
N ASP A 126 10.58 -15.58 8.81
CA ASP A 126 10.31 -16.67 9.77
C ASP A 126 10.13 -16.18 11.22
N GLY A 127 10.78 -15.09 11.62
CA GLY A 127 10.56 -14.47 12.94
C GLY A 127 9.29 -13.61 13.05
N LEU A 128 9.07 -12.71 12.08
CA LEU A 128 7.98 -11.73 12.13
C LEU A 128 6.62 -12.34 11.74
N TYR A 129 6.62 -13.25 10.76
CA TYR A 129 5.42 -13.95 10.29
C TYR A 129 4.85 -14.84 11.39
N ASN A 130 5.68 -15.56 12.14
CA ASN A 130 5.19 -16.43 13.21
C ASN A 130 4.52 -15.64 14.33
N GLN A 131 5.04 -14.46 14.68
CA GLN A 131 4.44 -13.61 15.71
C GLN A 131 3.16 -12.90 15.20
N GLU A 132 3.15 -12.45 13.94
CA GLU A 132 1.99 -11.78 13.33
C GLU A 132 0.85 -12.75 12.94
N ASP A 133 1.17 -13.97 12.49
CA ASP A 133 0.19 -15.04 12.23
C ASP A 133 -0.45 -15.53 13.53
N GLN A 134 0.33 -15.66 14.61
CA GLN A 134 -0.22 -15.92 15.95
C GLN A 134 -1.21 -14.81 16.36
N THR A 135 -0.86 -13.55 16.13
CA THR A 135 -1.72 -12.39 16.44
C THR A 135 -3.00 -12.39 15.59
N MET A 136 -2.89 -12.71 14.29
CA MET A 136 -4.03 -12.80 13.37
C MET A 136 -4.95 -13.99 13.68
N LYS A 137 -4.39 -15.14 14.08
CA LYS A 137 -5.16 -16.29 14.59
C LYS A 137 -5.89 -15.93 15.88
N GLN A 138 -5.24 -15.23 16.80
CA GLN A 138 -5.86 -14.74 18.04
C GLN A 138 -7.03 -13.78 17.75
N PHE A 139 -6.84 -12.82 16.84
CA PHE A 139 -7.88 -11.85 16.49
C PHE A 139 -9.10 -12.51 15.81
N LYS A 140 -8.87 -13.50 14.94
CA LYS A 140 -9.95 -14.31 14.36
C LYS A 140 -10.65 -15.16 15.43
N GLY A 141 -9.92 -15.76 16.36
CA GLY A 141 -10.48 -16.51 17.49
C GLY A 141 -11.38 -15.66 18.39
N LEU A 142 -10.96 -14.43 18.70
CA LEU A 142 -11.76 -13.49 19.50
C LEU A 142 -13.04 -13.04 18.80
N GLN A 143 -13.01 -12.84 17.47
CA GLN A 143 -14.22 -12.54 16.70
C GLN A 143 -15.22 -13.71 16.70
N ILE A 144 -14.73 -14.95 16.55
CA ILE A 144 -15.58 -16.15 16.60
C ILE A 144 -16.21 -16.31 17.98
N ALA A 145 -15.43 -16.11 19.05
CA ALA A 145 -15.93 -16.20 20.43
C ALA A 145 -16.96 -15.11 20.76
N GLY A 146 -16.76 -13.88 20.27
CA GLY A 146 -17.70 -12.77 20.44
C GLY A 146 -19.01 -12.96 19.67
N ILE A 147 -18.96 -13.59 18.49
CA ILE A 147 -20.16 -13.98 17.73
C ILE A 147 -20.94 -15.09 18.46
N ALA A 148 -20.24 -16.04 19.11
CA ALA A 148 -20.86 -17.12 19.86
C ALA A 148 -21.55 -16.68 21.17
N HIS A 149 -21.15 -15.53 21.74
CA HIS A 149 -21.71 -15.00 23.00
C HIS A 149 -22.72 -13.86 22.80
N GLY A 150 -23.13 -13.58 21.56
CA GLY A 150 -24.13 -12.54 21.22
C GLY A 150 -25.58 -13.03 21.18
N GLY A 151 -25.86 -14.24 21.65
CA GLY A 151 -27.21 -14.75 21.85
C GLY A 151 -27.63 -14.59 23.31
N ASP A 152 -28.81 -14.02 23.50
CA ASP A 152 -29.58 -13.90 24.75
C ASP A 152 -29.24 -12.71 25.64
N ILE A 153 -29.88 -11.58 25.32
CA ILE A 153 -30.44 -10.67 26.32
C ILE A 153 -31.87 -10.35 25.86
N ASP A 154 -32.84 -11.11 26.38
CA ASP A 154 -34.24 -10.69 26.57
C ASP A 154 -34.39 -10.13 28.00
#